data_AF-A0A9C9SF37-F1
#
_entry.id   AF-A0A9C9SF37-F1
#
_cell.length_a   1.000
_cell.length_b   1.000
_cell.length_c   1.000
_cell.angle_alpha   90.00
_cell.angle_beta   90.00
_cell.angle_gamma   90.00
#
_symmetry.space_group_name_H-M   'P 1'
#
loop_
_entity.id
_entity.type
_entity.pdbx_description
1 polymer ?
#
loop_
_entity_poly.entity_id
_entity_poly.type
_entity_poly.pdbx_seq_one_letter_code
_entity_poly.pdbx_strand_id
1 'polypeptide(L)'
;MVKIGSNEFRYVAFPLAFENRYFMLEPSSDTDVWTVFTVKDGKPIIEILKNQPQDNELSKAETNPTGIVTVSNPKTGAFLYKLRPGNKNSSIFGRINGEETEIKITDKEIRIGTNVFQNNIVSGFAVGIIVDGNGGIGMGAGLPPELQSLFSA
;
A
#
# COMPACT_ATOMS: atom_id res chain seq x y z
N MET A 1 5.60 7.96 -13.57
CA MET A 1 6.73 7.27 -12.90
C MET A 1 6.69 7.69 -11.45
N VAL A 2 6.85 6.75 -10.53
CA VAL A 2 6.99 7.05 -9.09
C VAL A 2 8.26 6.37 -8.56
N LYS A 3 8.84 6.95 -7.50
CA LYS A 3 10.02 6.40 -6.83
C LYS A 3 9.67 6.11 -5.38
N ILE A 4 9.98 4.89 -4.94
CA ILE A 4 9.77 4.46 -3.55
C ILE A 4 11.07 3.84 -3.05
N GLY A 5 11.71 4.54 -2.12
CA GLY A 5 13.14 4.39 -1.87
C GLY A 5 13.97 4.56 -3.13
N SER A 6 14.94 3.65 -3.34
CA SER A 6 15.77 3.66 -4.55
C SER A 6 15.15 2.93 -5.75
N ASN A 7 13.90 2.44 -5.62
CA ASN A 7 13.24 1.68 -6.68
C ASN A 7 12.40 2.60 -7.58
N GLU A 8 12.47 2.38 -8.89
CA GLU A 8 11.69 3.11 -9.88
C GLU A 8 10.54 2.26 -10.42
N PHE A 9 9.32 2.82 -10.38
CA PHE A 9 8.12 2.19 -10.90
C PHE A 9 7.61 2.98 -12.11
N ARG A 10 7.79 2.41 -13.32
CA ARG A 10 7.48 3.04 -14.60
C ARG A 10 6.24 2.40 -15.23
N TYR A 11 5.21 3.18 -15.52
CA TYR A 11 3.93 2.65 -16.02
C TYR A 11 3.35 1.58 -15.08
N VAL A 12 3.54 1.75 -13.78
CA VAL A 12 2.98 0.91 -12.73
C VAL A 12 1.96 1.73 -11.96
N ALA A 13 0.73 1.24 -11.88
CA ALA A 13 -0.36 1.94 -11.20
C ALA A 13 -0.23 1.83 -9.67
N PHE A 14 0.12 0.65 -9.19
CA PHE A 14 0.19 0.34 -7.76
C PHE A 14 1.62 -0.14 -7.41
N PRO A 15 2.52 0.75 -6.97
CA PRO A 15 3.89 0.34 -6.64
C PRO A 15 3.95 -0.71 -5.54
N LEU A 16 2.96 -0.74 -4.63
CA LEU A 16 2.85 -1.73 -3.58
C LEU A 16 1.39 -2.18 -3.42
N ALA A 17 1.21 -3.48 -3.22
CA ALA A 17 -0.04 -4.08 -2.76
C ALA A 17 0.24 -4.96 -1.54
N PHE A 18 -0.62 -4.89 -0.54
CA PHE A 18 -0.57 -5.72 0.66
C PHE A 18 -1.95 -6.34 0.90
N GLU A 19 -2.01 -7.67 0.87
CA GLU A 19 -3.25 -8.44 0.78
C GLU A 19 -4.14 -7.92 -0.36
N ASN A 20 -5.34 -7.44 -0.05
CA ASN A 20 -6.30 -6.87 -0.99
C ASN A 20 -6.32 -5.32 -0.94
N ARG A 21 -5.21 -4.70 -0.51
CA ARG A 21 -5.06 -3.24 -0.41
C ARG A 21 -3.99 -2.75 -1.35
N TYR A 22 -4.36 -1.71 -2.07
CA TYR A 22 -3.56 -1.15 -3.16
C TYR A 22 -3.06 0.23 -2.76
N PHE A 23 -1.74 0.37 -2.68
CA PHE A 23 -1.07 1.59 -2.26
C PHE A 23 -0.63 2.35 -3.50
N MET A 24 -1.32 3.45 -3.78
CA MET A 24 -0.97 4.40 -4.82
C MET A 24 -0.14 5.52 -4.23
N LEU A 25 0.96 5.84 -4.88
CA LEU A 25 1.78 7.00 -4.54
C LEU A 25 1.53 8.10 -5.59
N GLU A 26 1.11 9.28 -5.13
CA GLU A 26 1.02 10.44 -6.02
C GLU A 26 2.41 11.05 -6.24
N PRO A 27 2.74 11.50 -7.47
CA PRO A 27 3.95 12.26 -7.71
C PRO A 27 3.96 13.56 -6.90
N SER A 28 4.88 13.67 -5.95
CA SER A 28 5.06 14.85 -5.08
C SER A 28 6.55 15.09 -4.86
N SER A 29 6.98 16.35 -4.73
CA SER A 29 8.39 16.72 -4.57
C SER A 29 8.90 16.55 -3.14
N ASP A 30 8.01 16.66 -2.15
CA ASP A 30 8.39 16.93 -0.77
C ASP A 30 8.01 15.82 0.20
N THR A 31 6.88 15.15 -0.02
CA THR A 31 6.37 14.09 0.86
C THR A 31 5.68 13.00 0.08
N ASP A 32 5.72 11.78 0.61
CA ASP A 32 4.96 10.67 0.04
C ASP A 32 3.47 10.92 0.26
N VAL A 33 2.71 11.07 -0.83
CA VAL A 33 1.26 11.26 -0.78
C VAL A 33 0.57 9.96 -1.18
N TRP A 34 0.05 9.25 -0.19
CA TRP A 34 -0.55 7.94 -0.37
C TRP A 34 -2.06 8.00 -0.51
N THR A 35 -2.57 7.25 -1.48
CA THR A 35 -3.96 6.83 -1.53
C THR A 35 -4.01 5.32 -1.40
N VAL A 36 -4.81 4.82 -0.46
CA VAL A 36 -4.96 3.39 -0.19
C VAL A 36 -6.42 3.02 -0.32
N PHE A 37 -6.68 1.95 -1.07
CA PHE A 37 -8.02 1.45 -1.27
C PHE A 37 -8.03 -0.07 -1.32
N THR A 38 -9.20 -0.62 -1.06
CA THR A 38 -9.53 -2.03 -1.31
C THR A 38 -10.65 -2.12 -2.34
N VAL A 39 -11.01 -3.33 -2.77
CA VAL A 39 -12.09 -3.55 -3.73
C VAL A 39 -13.20 -4.35 -3.08
N LYS A 40 -14.43 -3.91 -3.30
CA LYS A 40 -15.64 -4.63 -2.90
C LYS A 40 -16.65 -4.57 -4.03
N ASP A 41 -17.20 -5.73 -4.41
CA ASP A 41 -18.22 -5.83 -5.47
C ASP A 41 -17.80 -5.12 -6.77
N GLY A 42 -16.51 -5.22 -7.11
CA GLY A 42 -15.91 -4.57 -8.30
C GLY A 42 -15.77 -3.05 -8.20
N LYS A 43 -15.92 -2.45 -7.02
CA LYS A 43 -15.79 -1.01 -6.80
C LYS A 43 -14.65 -0.69 -5.84
N PRO A 44 -13.90 0.40 -6.07
CA PRO A 44 -12.84 0.81 -5.17
C PRO A 44 -13.46 1.44 -3.92
N ILE A 45 -13.02 0.98 -2.76
CA ILE A 45 -13.39 1.51 -1.45
C ILE A 45 -12.15 2.17 -0.86
N ILE A 46 -12.17 3.50 -0.79
CA ILE A 46 -11.04 4.29 -0.32
C ILE A 46 -10.96 4.22 1.20
N GLU A 47 -9.81 3.81 1.73
CA GLU A 47 -9.51 3.77 3.17
C GLU A 47 -8.63 4.97 3.58
N ILE A 48 -7.76 5.44 2.67
CA ILE A 48 -6.93 6.63 2.83
C ILE A 48 -6.91 7.39 1.50
N LEU A 49 -7.24 8.68 1.51
CA LEU A 49 -7.18 9.55 0.33
C LEU A 49 -6.17 10.66 0.57
N LYS A 50 -5.06 10.67 -0.18
CA LYS A 50 -4.02 11.70 -0.05
C LYS A 50 -3.55 11.92 1.40
N ASN A 51 -3.18 10.82 2.06
CA ASN A 51 -2.83 10.75 3.49
C ASN A 51 -3.97 11.11 4.47
N GLN A 52 -5.19 11.35 4.01
CA GLN A 52 -6.34 11.60 4.87
C GLN A 52 -7.14 10.31 5.11
N PRO A 53 -7.40 9.92 6.37
CA PRO A 53 -8.22 8.75 6.67
C PRO A 53 -9.62 8.91 6.11
N GLN A 54 -10.19 7.83 5.57
CA GLN A 54 -11.56 7.78 5.09
C GLN A 54 -12.30 6.64 5.78
N ASP A 55 -13.37 6.98 6.49
CA ASP A 55 -14.30 5.99 7.02
C ASP A 55 -15.21 5.48 5.90
N ASN A 56 -15.46 4.17 5.91
CA ASN A 56 -16.34 3.52 4.96
C ASN A 56 -16.95 2.26 5.60
N GLU A 57 -17.73 1.50 4.82
CA GLU A 57 -18.43 0.32 5.31
C GLU A 57 -17.51 -0.88 5.68
N LEU A 58 -16.26 -0.89 5.18
CA LEU A 58 -15.29 -1.96 5.40
C LEU A 58 -14.23 -1.58 6.44
N SER A 59 -13.94 -0.30 6.59
CA SER A 59 -12.87 0.19 7.45
C SER A 59 -13.21 1.49 8.15
N LYS A 60 -12.74 1.62 9.38
CA LYS A 60 -12.60 2.90 10.07
C LYS A 60 -11.13 3.30 10.09
N ALA A 61 -10.83 4.54 9.71
CA ALA A 61 -9.47 5.06 9.65
C ALA A 61 -9.32 6.29 10.56
N GLU A 62 -8.26 6.30 11.36
CA GLU A 62 -8.00 7.38 12.32
C GLU A 62 -6.53 7.79 12.29
N THR A 63 -6.28 9.09 12.29
CA THR A 63 -4.92 9.65 12.38
C THR A 63 -4.60 10.00 13.82
N ASN A 64 -3.52 9.44 14.36
CA ASN A 64 -3.07 9.78 15.71
C ASN A 64 -2.27 11.11 15.72
N PRO A 65 -1.92 11.67 16.89
CA PRO A 65 -1.14 12.91 16.98
C PRO A 65 0.25 12.86 16.33
N THR A 66 0.79 11.67 16.05
CA THR A 66 2.08 11.50 15.36
C THR A 66 1.92 11.34 13.84
N GLY A 67 0.71 11.53 13.31
CA GLY A 67 0.41 11.46 11.88
C GLY A 67 0.30 10.04 11.31
N ILE A 68 0.28 9.01 12.17
CA ILE A 68 0.08 7.62 11.75
C ILE A 68 -1.41 7.37 11.56
N VAL A 69 -1.78 6.93 10.36
CA VAL A 69 -3.14 6.49 10.05
C VAL A 69 -3.27 5.02 10.46
N THR A 70 -4.18 4.72 11.37
CA THR A 70 -4.54 3.35 11.75
C THR A 70 -5.87 3.00 11.11
N VAL A 71 -5.92 1.86 10.44
CA VAL A 71 -7.12 1.34 9.78
C VAL A 71 -7.57 0.07 10.49
N SER A 72 -8.86 -0.01 10.81
CA SER A 72 -9.46 -1.08 11.59
C SER A 72 -10.83 -1.47 11.04
N ASN A 73 -11.29 -2.67 11.36
CA ASN A 73 -12.63 -3.12 11.03
C ASN A 73 -13.67 -2.35 11.88
N PRO A 74 -14.67 -1.70 11.28
CA PRO A 74 -15.61 -0.83 12.01
C PRO A 74 -16.57 -1.62 12.91
N LYS A 75 -16.77 -2.91 12.65
CA LYS A 75 -17.69 -3.77 13.43
C LYS A 75 -17.00 -4.44 14.61
N THR A 76 -15.75 -4.88 14.43
CA THR A 76 -15.02 -5.66 15.44
C THR A 76 -13.94 -4.86 16.16
N GLY A 77 -13.55 -3.70 15.62
CA GLY A 77 -12.37 -2.96 16.06
C GLY A 77 -11.04 -3.65 15.74
N ALA A 78 -11.07 -4.76 14.99
CA ALA A 78 -9.87 -5.51 14.67
C ALA A 78 -8.91 -4.66 13.82
N PHE A 79 -7.63 -4.67 14.18
CA PHE A 79 -6.56 -4.02 13.42
C PHE A 79 -6.46 -4.62 12.01
N LEU A 80 -6.37 -3.75 10.99
CA LEU A 80 -6.14 -4.14 9.60
C LEU A 80 -4.72 -3.77 9.17
N TYR A 81 -4.39 -2.49 9.23
CA TYR A 81 -3.03 -2.00 8.99
C TYR A 81 -2.81 -0.58 9.56
N LYS A 82 -1.56 -0.15 9.61
CA LYS A 82 -1.17 1.26 9.81
C LYS A 82 -0.39 1.74 8.62
N LEU A 83 -0.57 3.01 8.28
CA LEU A 83 0.30 3.75 7.38
C LEU A 83 0.90 4.91 8.17
N ARG A 84 2.23 4.94 8.26
CA ARG A 84 2.97 6.15 8.65
C ARG A 84 3.43 6.83 7.36
N PRO A 85 2.71 7.85 6.86
CA PRO A 85 3.26 8.70 5.81
C PRO A 85 4.42 9.51 6.38
N GLY A 86 5.46 9.72 5.58
CA GLY A 86 6.62 10.53 5.99
C GLY A 86 7.33 11.16 4.81
N ASN A 87 8.33 12.01 5.11
CA ASN A 87 9.22 12.56 4.09
C ASN A 87 10.25 11.48 3.72
N LYS A 88 9.97 10.75 2.64
CA LYS A 88 10.83 9.69 2.06
C LYS A 88 11.14 8.51 2.99
N ASN A 89 10.49 8.46 4.16
CA ASN A 89 10.53 7.36 5.10
C ASN A 89 9.09 7.05 5.51
N SER A 90 8.51 6.04 4.88
CA SER A 90 7.15 5.59 5.12
C SER A 90 7.19 4.18 5.72
N SER A 91 6.19 3.82 6.52
CA SER A 91 6.06 2.43 7.01
C SER A 91 4.62 1.98 6.91
N ILE A 92 4.42 0.73 6.50
CA ILE A 92 3.13 0.05 6.52
C ILE A 92 3.24 -1.12 7.49
N PHE A 93 2.33 -1.20 8.46
CA PHE A 93 2.28 -2.32 9.41
C PHE A 93 1.02 -3.11 9.14
N GLY A 94 1.13 -4.43 9.02
CA GLY A 94 0.01 -5.33 8.80
C GLY A 94 0.29 -6.71 9.38
N ARG A 95 -0.63 -7.66 9.24
CA ARG A 95 -0.38 -9.05 9.65
C ARG A 95 0.11 -9.88 8.47
N ILE A 96 1.26 -10.52 8.64
CA ILE A 96 1.85 -11.47 7.69
C ILE A 96 2.10 -12.77 8.45
N ASN A 97 1.57 -13.90 7.97
CA ASN A 97 1.59 -15.18 8.68
C ASN A 97 1.02 -15.12 10.09
N GLY A 98 0.01 -14.26 10.29
CA GLY A 98 -0.62 -14.03 11.60
C GLY A 98 0.19 -13.13 12.55
N GLU A 99 1.41 -12.73 12.19
CA GLU A 99 2.28 -11.87 12.99
C GLU A 99 2.28 -10.43 12.46
N GLU A 100 2.35 -9.44 13.36
CA GLU A 100 2.51 -8.05 12.94
C GLU A 100 3.88 -7.84 12.30
N THR A 101 3.89 -7.44 11.03
CA THR A 101 5.10 -7.23 10.23
C THR A 101 5.09 -5.83 9.62
N GLU A 102 6.27 -5.21 9.59
CA GLU A 102 6.51 -3.92 8.98
C GLU A 102 7.02 -4.08 7.52
N ILE A 103 6.36 -3.38 6.60
CA ILE A 103 6.91 -3.00 5.30
C ILE A 103 7.54 -1.62 5.49
N LYS A 104 8.86 -1.60 5.63
CA LYS A 104 9.63 -0.38 5.88
C LYS A 104 10.10 0.22 4.57
N ILE A 105 9.82 1.50 4.36
CA ILE A 105 10.25 2.25 3.19
C ILE A 105 11.19 3.35 3.68
N THR A 106 12.41 3.38 3.14
CA THR A 106 13.37 4.47 3.35
C THR A 106 13.69 5.14 2.03
N ASP A 107 14.55 6.16 2.04
CA ASP A 107 15.12 6.75 0.83
C ASP A 107 15.94 5.75 -0.01
N LYS A 108 16.40 4.66 0.60
CA LYS A 108 17.27 3.66 -0.03
C LYS A 108 16.56 2.37 -0.39
N GLU A 109 15.59 1.92 0.38
CA GLU A 109 15.07 0.55 0.23
C GLU A 109 13.59 0.42 0.57
N ILE A 110 12.99 -0.64 0.05
CA ILE A 110 11.76 -1.21 0.59
C ILE A 110 12.17 -2.53 1.25
N ARG A 111 11.84 -2.71 2.52
CA ARG A 111 12.14 -3.92 3.30
C ARG A 111 10.85 -4.55 3.80
N ILE A 112 10.69 -5.85 3.56
CA ILE A 112 9.55 -6.65 3.99
C ILE A 112 10.10 -7.89 4.70
N GLY A 113 10.09 -7.88 6.04
CA GLY A 113 10.80 -8.88 6.83
C GLY A 113 12.30 -8.91 6.48
N THR A 114 12.80 -10.05 6.01
CA THR A 114 14.18 -10.23 5.56
C THR A 114 14.42 -9.85 4.10
N ASN A 115 13.36 -9.61 3.31
CA ASN A 115 13.46 -9.28 1.89
C ASN A 115 13.73 -7.79 1.70
N VAL A 116 14.68 -7.47 0.83
CA VAL A 116 15.15 -6.10 0.59
C VAL A 116 15.11 -5.80 -0.90
N PHE A 117 14.43 -4.72 -1.26
CA PHE A 117 14.33 -4.23 -2.63
C PHE A 117 15.03 -2.88 -2.74
N GLN A 118 16.13 -2.86 -3.49
CA GLN A 118 16.96 -1.68 -3.73
C GLN A 118 17.38 -1.60 -5.19
N ASN A 119 17.41 -0.38 -5.73
CA ASN A 119 17.92 -0.04 -7.06
C ASN A 119 17.24 -0.82 -8.20
N ASN A 120 15.98 -1.23 -8.03
CA ASN A 120 15.22 -1.93 -9.07
C ASN A 120 14.52 -0.96 -10.01
N ILE A 121 14.32 -1.38 -11.25
CA ILE A 121 13.38 -0.75 -12.19
C ILE A 121 12.27 -1.75 -12.48
N VAL A 122 11.05 -1.44 -12.05
CA VAL A 122 9.85 -2.23 -12.37
C VAL A 122 9.05 -1.46 -13.42
N SER A 123 8.78 -2.08 -14.57
CA SER A 123 8.16 -1.39 -15.70
C SER A 123 7.10 -2.23 -16.40
N GLY A 124 5.96 -1.61 -16.71
CA GLY A 124 4.90 -2.21 -17.56
C GLY A 124 3.97 -3.20 -16.85
N PHE A 125 4.02 -3.28 -15.52
CA PHE A 125 3.15 -4.12 -14.71
C PHE A 125 2.09 -3.28 -13.99
N ALA A 126 0.94 -3.85 -13.67
CA ALA A 126 -0.09 -3.14 -12.92
C ALA A 126 0.35 -2.90 -11.46
N VAL A 127 0.96 -3.92 -10.85
CA VAL A 127 1.42 -3.92 -9.47
C VAL A 127 2.94 -4.12 -9.42
N GLY A 128 3.63 -3.26 -8.67
CA GLY A 128 5.07 -3.25 -8.52
C GLY A 128 5.56 -4.37 -7.62
N ILE A 129 5.21 -4.30 -6.34
CA ILE A 129 5.48 -5.33 -5.33
C ILE A 129 4.15 -5.78 -4.74
N ILE A 130 3.94 -7.08 -4.61
CA ILE A 130 2.78 -7.66 -3.92
C ILE A 130 3.26 -8.43 -2.69
N VAL A 131 2.55 -8.24 -1.58
CA VAL A 131 2.78 -8.96 -0.33
C VAL A 131 1.46 -9.60 0.07
N ASP A 132 1.40 -10.92 0.10
CA ASP A 132 0.20 -11.64 0.56
C ASP A 132 0.20 -11.82 2.08
N GLY A 133 -0.98 -12.14 2.64
CA GLY A 133 -1.15 -12.35 4.09
C GLY A 133 -0.43 -13.60 4.63
N ASN A 134 0.04 -14.49 3.75
CA ASN A 134 0.81 -15.68 4.08
C ASN A 134 2.34 -15.46 3.90
N GLY A 135 2.77 -14.22 3.68
CA GLY A 135 4.16 -13.83 3.54
C GLY A 135 4.80 -14.14 2.20
N GLY A 136 4.01 -14.56 1.20
CA GLY A 136 4.45 -14.56 -0.19
C GLY A 136 4.71 -13.13 -0.67
N ILE A 137 5.84 -12.93 -1.33
CA ILE A 137 6.23 -11.64 -1.89
C ILE A 137 6.54 -11.83 -3.37
N GLY A 138 5.90 -11.03 -4.22
CA GLY A 138 6.12 -11.00 -5.66
C GLY A 138 6.51 -9.62 -6.15
N MET A 139 7.12 -9.57 -7.34
CA MET A 139 7.45 -8.32 -8.04
C MET A 139 7.00 -8.40 -9.50
N GLY A 140 6.43 -7.32 -10.02
CA GLY A 140 5.95 -7.24 -11.40
C GLY A 140 4.72 -8.11 -11.63
N ALA A 141 3.63 -7.82 -10.92
CA ALA A 141 2.40 -8.59 -11.04
C ALA A 141 1.41 -7.94 -12.01
N GLY A 142 0.64 -8.79 -12.69
CA GLY A 142 -0.50 -8.38 -13.50
C GLY A 142 -1.59 -7.72 -12.66
N LEU A 143 -2.60 -7.17 -13.32
CA LEU A 143 -3.73 -6.56 -12.63
C LEU A 143 -4.54 -7.66 -11.90
N PRO A 144 -4.69 -7.58 -10.57
CA PRO A 144 -5.51 -8.51 -9.82
C PRO A 144 -6.92 -8.63 -10.41
N PRO A 145 -7.52 -9.84 -10.47
CA PRO A 145 -8.81 -10.05 -11.12
C PRO A 145 -9.91 -9.09 -10.65
N GLU A 146 -9.96 -8.79 -9.35
CA GLU A 146 -10.93 -7.86 -8.77
C GLU A 146 -10.80 -6.43 -9.30
N LEU A 147 -9.58 -6.01 -9.66
CA LEU A 147 -9.30 -4.69 -10.22
C LEU A 147 -9.61 -4.60 -11.71
N GLN A 148 -9.70 -5.72 -12.44
CA GLN A 148 -10.00 -5.71 -13.88
C GLN A 148 -11.30 -4.96 -14.18
N SER A 149 -12.31 -5.14 -13.33
CA SER A 149 -13.60 -4.44 -13.42
C SER A 149 -13.50 -2.91 -13.46
N LEU A 150 -12.44 -2.33 -12.89
CA LEU A 150 -12.23 -0.87 -12.86
C LEU A 150 -11.74 -0.30 -14.20
N PHE A 151 -11.21 -1.15 -15.07
CA PHE A 151 -10.60 -0.75 -16.34
C PHE A 151 -11.36 -1.27 -17.57
N SER A 152 -12.39 -2.09 -17.37
CA SER A 152 -13.24 -2.65 -18.42
C SER A 152 -14.42 -1.75 -18.82
N ALA A 153 -14.32 -0.44 -18.61
CA ALA A 153 -15.39 0.54 -18.91
C ALA A 153 -15.49 0.87 -20.40
#